data_AF-A0A6V7SMA0-F1
#
_entry.id   AF-A0A6V7SMA0-F1
#
_cell.length_a   1.000
_cell.length_b   1.000
_cell.length_c   1.000
_cell.angle_alpha   90.00
_cell.angle_beta   90.00
_cell.angle_gamma   90.00
#
_symmetry.space_group_name_H-M   'P 1'
#
loop_
_entity.id
_entity.type
_entity.pdbx_description
1 polymer ?
#
loop_
_entity_poly.entity_id
_entity_poly.type
_entity_poly.pdbx_seq_one_letter_code
_entity_poly.pdbx_strand_id
1 'polypeptide(L)'
;MGLYSTLHKIISTLGGLLLILYQLSKIDQNDMALSNLKKYMLDTPYVEFSNFILLSCSYLLLNVLGSPKNKIAINLKGILGCFLSTYVFILFIQQFYICYGFYMSEVLVTKENLYLCIYLMVYFSALCAESSYNMSNQKKYLMGNGKTINVEV
;
A
#
# COMPACT_ATOMS: atom_id res chain seq x y z
N MET A 1 3.13 9.21 20.47
CA MET A 1 3.01 8.81 19.05
C MET A 1 2.89 10.09 18.25
N GLY A 2 3.88 10.44 17.43
CA GLY A 2 3.93 11.74 16.74
C GLY A 2 2.92 11.84 15.60
N LEU A 3 2.58 13.07 15.20
CA LEU A 3 1.64 13.38 14.12
C LEU A 3 1.96 12.63 12.81
N TYR A 4 3.24 12.48 12.48
CA TYR A 4 3.71 11.76 11.30
C TYR A 4 3.38 10.27 11.36
N SER A 5 3.53 9.62 12.52
CA SER A 5 3.21 8.21 12.70
C SER A 5 1.70 7.95 12.59
N THR A 6 0.86 8.87 13.11
CA THR A 6 -0.59 8.75 12.94
C THR A 6 -1.03 8.95 11.50
N LEU A 7 -0.40 9.89 10.78
CA LEU A 7 -0.66 10.09 9.35
C LEU A 7 -0.28 8.86 8.51
N HIS A 8 0.92 8.30 8.70
CA HIS A 8 1.32 7.08 7.98
C HIS A 8 0.38 5.93 8.25
N LYS A 9 -0.08 5.77 9.50
CA LYS A 9 -1.07 4.75 9.85
C LYS A 9 -2.43 4.96 9.16
N ILE A 10 -2.92 6.19 9.08
CA ILE A 10 -4.18 6.49 8.37
C ILE A 10 -4.01 6.22 6.87
N ILE A 11 -2.90 6.67 6.27
CA ILE A 11 -2.64 6.49 4.84
C ILE A 11 -2.46 5.01 4.51
N SER A 12 -1.71 4.26 5.32
CA SER A 12 -1.51 2.81 5.11
C SER A 12 -2.82 2.03 5.24
N THR A 13 -3.69 2.42 6.17
CA THR A 13 -4.98 1.72 6.40
C THR A 13 -6.02 2.00 5.32
N LEU A 14 -6.19 3.26 4.92
CA LEU A 14 -7.24 3.66 3.97
C LEU A 14 -6.76 3.65 2.52
N GLY A 15 -5.45 3.66 2.27
CA GLY A 15 -4.93 3.86 0.93
C GLY A 15 -5.26 2.72 -0.04
N GLY A 16 -5.36 1.49 0.44
CA GLY A 16 -5.80 0.35 -0.37
C GLY A 16 -7.26 0.48 -0.79
N LEU A 17 -8.12 0.91 0.14
CA LEU A 17 -9.54 1.12 -0.13
C LEU A 17 -9.76 2.22 -1.18
N LEU A 18 -9.02 3.33 -1.08
CA LEU A 18 -9.11 4.42 -2.05
C LEU A 18 -8.70 3.98 -3.47
N LEU A 19 -7.66 3.12 -3.59
CA LEU A 19 -7.25 2.57 -4.89
C LEU A 19 -8.32 1.63 -5.47
N ILE A 20 -8.96 0.82 -4.64
CA ILE A 20 -10.04 -0.08 -5.07
C ILE A 20 -11.22 0.77 -5.57
N LEU A 21 -11.63 1.79 -4.82
CA LEU A 21 -12.72 2.69 -5.22
C LEU A 21 -12.39 3.45 -6.51
N TYR A 22 -11.16 3.92 -6.65
CA TYR A 22 -10.69 4.55 -7.88
C TYR A 22 -10.85 3.62 -9.09
N GLN A 23 -10.36 2.38 -8.96
CA GLN A 23 -10.46 1.38 -10.03
C GLN A 23 -11.90 1.01 -10.36
N LEU A 24 -12.76 0.82 -9.35
CA LEU A 24 -14.18 0.55 -9.55
C LEU A 24 -14.89 1.71 -10.26
N SER A 25 -14.58 2.96 -9.90
CA SER A 25 -15.16 4.13 -10.58
C SER A 25 -14.78 4.21 -12.05
N LYS A 26 -13.56 3.76 -12.41
CA LYS A 26 -13.09 3.72 -13.79
C LYS A 26 -13.69 2.55 -14.57
N ILE A 27 -14.00 1.43 -13.91
CA ILE A 27 -14.73 0.32 -14.54
C ILE A 27 -16.16 0.76 -14.89
N ASP A 28 -16.87 1.37 -13.95
CA ASP A 28 -18.24 1.86 -14.11
C ASP A 28 -18.38 2.91 -15.24
N GLN A 29 -17.36 3.75 -15.43
CA GLN A 29 -17.32 4.74 -16.51
C GLN A 29 -17.04 4.15 -17.91
N ASN A 30 -16.54 2.91 -18.03
CA ASN A 30 -15.95 2.38 -19.26
C ASN A 30 -16.69 1.20 -19.92
N ASP A 31 -17.94 0.91 -19.53
CA ASP A 31 -18.82 -0.02 -20.25
C ASP A 31 -19.08 0.38 -21.73
N MET A 32 -18.59 1.54 -22.20
CA MET A 32 -18.65 1.96 -23.60
C MET A 32 -17.37 1.72 -24.45
N ALA A 33 -16.24 1.22 -23.90
CA ALA A 33 -15.01 1.05 -24.70
C ALA A 33 -14.15 -0.16 -24.28
N LEU A 34 -14.71 -1.36 -24.44
CA LEU A 34 -14.16 -2.66 -24.01
C LEU A 34 -12.79 -3.04 -24.62
N SER A 35 -12.34 -2.41 -25.71
CA SER A 35 -11.08 -2.80 -26.39
C SER A 35 -9.82 -2.12 -25.84
N ASN A 36 -9.94 -0.94 -25.22
CA ASN A 36 -8.82 -0.22 -24.60
C ASN A 36 -8.67 -0.55 -23.10
N LEU A 37 -9.58 -1.38 -22.56
CA LEU A 37 -9.77 -1.67 -21.14
C LEU A 37 -8.63 -2.50 -20.50
N LYS A 38 -7.93 -3.32 -21.29
CA LYS A 38 -6.74 -4.07 -20.82
C LYS A 38 -5.56 -3.18 -20.41
N LYS A 39 -5.70 -1.86 -20.53
CA LYS A 39 -4.70 -0.86 -20.18
C LYS A 39 -4.97 -0.18 -18.82
N TYR A 40 -5.88 -0.72 -18.00
CA TYR A 40 -6.10 -0.20 -16.65
C TYR A 40 -5.06 -0.69 -15.66
N MET A 41 -4.66 0.22 -14.77
CA MET A 41 -3.42 0.20 -14.00
C MET A 41 -3.28 -0.94 -12.99
N LEU A 42 -4.35 -1.67 -12.68
CA LEU A 42 -4.33 -2.74 -11.68
C LEU A 42 -4.44 -4.15 -12.25
N ASP A 43 -4.82 -4.32 -13.53
CA ASP A 43 -4.75 -5.61 -14.20
C ASP A 43 -3.36 -5.76 -14.82
N THR A 44 -2.42 -6.18 -13.98
CA THR A 44 -1.11 -6.62 -14.46
C THR A 44 -1.10 -8.13 -14.63
N PRO A 45 -0.34 -8.69 -15.58
CA PRO A 45 -0.13 -10.13 -15.64
C PRO A 45 0.58 -10.68 -14.39
N TYR A 46 1.14 -9.80 -13.55
CA TYR A 46 1.87 -10.16 -12.34
C TYR A 46 0.98 -10.16 -11.08
N VAL A 47 -0.15 -9.44 -11.12
CA VAL A 47 -1.02 -9.22 -9.95
C VAL A 47 -2.46 -9.13 -10.43
N GLU A 48 -3.27 -10.11 -10.05
CA GLU A 48 -4.71 -10.02 -10.21
C GLU A 48 -5.31 -9.00 -9.24
N PHE A 49 -6.21 -8.15 -9.74
CA PHE A 49 -6.91 -7.15 -8.94
C PHE A 49 -7.69 -7.76 -7.76
N SER A 50 -8.19 -8.99 -7.91
CA SER A 50 -8.84 -9.79 -6.87
C SER A 50 -7.95 -9.97 -5.63
N ASN A 51 -6.67 -10.31 -5.83
CA ASN A 51 -5.69 -10.50 -4.77
C ASN A 51 -5.38 -9.18 -4.05
N PHE A 52 -5.29 -8.09 -4.80
CA PHE A 52 -5.09 -6.75 -4.24
C PHE A 52 -6.27 -6.31 -3.35
N ILE A 53 -7.51 -6.58 -3.79
CA ILE A 53 -8.73 -6.31 -3.00
C ILE A 53 -8.69 -7.11 -1.71
N LEU A 54 -8.47 -8.42 -1.81
CA LEU A 54 -8.46 -9.32 -0.66
C LEU A 54 -7.43 -8.86 0.38
N LEU A 55 -6.22 -8.55 -0.09
CA LEU A 55 -5.12 -8.12 0.78
C LEU A 55 -5.39 -6.78 1.44
N SER A 56 -5.92 -5.80 0.69
CA SER A 56 -6.26 -4.47 1.21
C SER A 56 -7.38 -4.54 2.25
N CYS A 57 -8.44 -5.32 1.98
CA CYS A 57 -9.53 -5.53 2.93
C CYS A 57 -9.05 -6.27 4.19
N SER A 58 -8.21 -7.29 4.03
CA SER A 58 -7.60 -8.03 5.15
C SER A 58 -6.76 -7.11 6.03
N TYR A 59 -5.93 -6.26 5.41
CA TYR A 59 -5.11 -5.27 6.11
C TYR A 59 -5.96 -4.23 6.85
N LEU A 60 -7.01 -3.72 6.21
CA LEU A 60 -7.97 -2.78 6.81
C LEU A 60 -8.66 -3.40 8.04
N LEU A 61 -9.26 -4.58 7.89
CA LEU A 61 -9.95 -5.30 8.97
C LEU A 61 -9.00 -5.57 10.14
N LEU A 62 -7.79 -6.02 9.84
CA LEU A 62 -6.79 -6.27 10.88
C LEU A 62 -6.40 -4.97 11.59
N ASN A 63 -6.32 -3.84 10.88
CA ASN A 63 -6.00 -2.57 11.51
C ASN A 63 -7.14 -1.99 12.36
N VAL A 64 -8.39 -2.18 11.97
CA VAL A 64 -9.58 -1.72 12.70
C VAL A 64 -9.92 -2.63 13.88
N LEU A 65 -9.96 -3.95 13.65
CA LEU A 65 -10.43 -4.94 14.62
C LEU A 65 -9.28 -5.59 15.42
N GLY A 66 -8.05 -5.57 14.88
CA GLY A 66 -6.91 -6.23 15.51
C GLY A 66 -6.45 -5.52 16.77
N SER A 67 -6.47 -6.25 17.89
CA SER A 67 -6.04 -5.75 19.19
C SER A 67 -4.58 -5.26 19.17
N PRO A 68 -4.29 -4.03 19.63
CA PRO A 68 -2.92 -3.50 19.70
C PRO A 68 -2.07 -4.18 20.78
N LYS A 69 -2.65 -5.05 21.61
CA LYS A 69 -1.94 -5.84 22.63
C LYS A 69 -1.56 -7.24 22.12
N ASN A 70 -2.14 -7.69 21.00
CA ASN A 70 -1.90 -9.02 20.46
C ASN A 70 -0.68 -9.00 19.53
N LYS A 71 0.42 -9.63 19.97
CA LYS A 71 1.67 -9.74 19.20
C LYS A 71 1.49 -10.44 17.85
N ILE A 72 0.64 -11.46 17.78
CA ILE A 72 0.37 -12.18 16.52
C ILE A 72 -0.31 -11.24 15.53
N ALA A 73 -1.29 -10.45 15.99
CA ALA A 73 -1.98 -9.48 15.15
C ALA A 73 -1.03 -8.38 14.64
N ILE A 74 -0.11 -7.89 15.49
CA ILE A 74 0.90 -6.90 15.09
C ILE A 74 1.84 -7.47 14.02
N ASN A 75 2.32 -8.70 14.19
CA ASN A 75 3.20 -9.33 13.22
C ASN A 75 2.47 -9.58 11.90
N LEU A 76 1.22 -10.03 11.95
CA LEU A 76 0.40 -10.23 10.78
C LEU A 76 0.16 -8.90 10.04
N LYS A 77 -0.04 -7.78 10.76
CA LYS A 77 -0.10 -6.42 10.17
C LYS A 77 1.19 -6.08 9.44
N GLY A 78 2.35 -6.32 10.06
CA GLY A 78 3.65 -6.08 9.44
C GLY A 78 3.83 -6.89 8.16
N ILE A 79 3.53 -8.20 8.20
CA ILE A 79 3.66 -9.10 7.06
C ILE A 79 2.71 -8.70 5.92
N LEU A 80 1.42 -8.49 6.21
CA LEU A 80 0.43 -8.06 5.23
C LEU A 80 0.80 -6.71 4.62
N GLY A 81 1.29 -5.77 5.44
CA GLY A 81 1.78 -4.48 4.99
C GLY A 81 2.97 -4.59 4.04
N CYS A 82 3.91 -5.51 4.30
CA CYS A 82 5.01 -5.80 3.38
C CYS A 82 4.50 -6.33 2.03
N PHE A 83 3.61 -7.32 2.02
CA PHE A 83 3.02 -7.79 0.76
C PHE A 83 2.32 -6.66 0.02
N LEU A 84 1.50 -5.88 0.72
CA LEU A 84 0.75 -4.78 0.13
C LEU A 84 1.68 -3.69 -0.41
N SER A 85 2.81 -3.43 0.25
CA SER A 85 3.84 -2.49 -0.24
C SER A 85 4.46 -2.96 -1.55
N THR A 86 4.73 -4.26 -1.71
CA THR A 86 5.26 -4.83 -2.95
C THR A 86 4.26 -4.67 -4.09
N TYR A 87 2.98 -4.94 -3.83
CA TYR A 87 1.92 -4.72 -4.82
C TYR A 87 1.84 -3.26 -5.25
N VAL A 88 1.82 -2.33 -4.31
CA VAL A 88 1.76 -0.89 -4.59
C VAL A 88 2.99 -0.41 -5.35
N PHE A 89 4.17 -0.98 -5.07
CA PHE A 89 5.40 -0.66 -5.79
C PHE A 89 5.35 -1.12 -7.25
N ILE A 90 4.80 -2.32 -7.51
CA ILE A 90 4.60 -2.81 -8.90
C ILE A 90 3.65 -1.87 -9.66
N LEU A 91 2.54 -1.47 -9.03
CA LEU A 91 1.59 -0.51 -9.60
C LEU A 91 2.25 0.84 -9.88
N PHE A 92 3.10 1.31 -8.97
CA PHE A 92 3.87 2.54 -9.16
C PHE A 92 4.80 2.45 -10.38
N ILE A 93 5.57 1.36 -10.52
CA ILE A 93 6.46 1.19 -11.68
C ILE A 93 5.67 1.21 -12.99
N GLN A 94 4.55 0.50 -13.05
CA GLN A 94 3.71 0.48 -14.24
C GLN A 94 3.15 1.87 -14.54
N GLN A 95 2.66 2.58 -13.52
CA GLN A 95 2.13 3.93 -13.68
C GLN A 95 3.20 4.92 -14.13
N PHE A 96 4.41 4.79 -13.57
CA PHE A 96 5.57 5.55 -13.98
C PHE A 96 5.94 5.28 -15.45
N TYR A 97 5.93 4.01 -15.87
CA TYR A 97 6.16 3.63 -17.26
C TYR A 97 5.12 4.22 -18.22
N ILE A 98 3.84 4.23 -17.84
CA ILE A 98 2.77 4.86 -18.63
C ILE A 98 3.02 6.37 -18.76
N CYS A 99 3.34 7.04 -17.65
CA CYS A 99 3.65 8.48 -17.66
C CYS A 99 4.85 8.80 -18.55
N TYR A 100 5.90 7.97 -18.48
CA TYR A 100 7.08 8.09 -19.32
C TYR A 100 6.77 7.86 -20.81
N GLY A 101 5.91 6.89 -21.13
CA GLY A 101 5.44 6.65 -22.49
C GLY A 101 4.72 7.86 -23.10
N PHE A 102 3.88 8.55 -22.32
CA PHE A 102 3.24 9.79 -22.75
C PHE A 102 4.26 10.91 -22.98
N TYR A 103 5.21 11.08 -22.06
CA TYR A 103 6.29 12.06 -22.21
C TYR A 103 7.09 11.82 -23.50
N MET A 104 7.48 10.58 -23.78
CA MET A 104 8.22 10.22 -24.99
C MET A 104 7.41 10.36 -26.29
N SER A 105 6.08 10.26 -26.20
CA SER A 105 5.19 10.41 -27.36
C SER A 105 4.77 11.86 -27.60
N GLU A 106 5.33 12.82 -26.86
CA GLU A 106 4.93 14.24 -26.83
C GLU A 106 3.44 14.47 -26.52
N VAL A 107 2.77 13.45 -25.97
CA VAL A 107 1.38 13.53 -25.55
C VAL A 107 1.34 14.10 -24.13
N LEU A 108 0.47 15.09 -23.91
CA LEU A 108 0.28 15.70 -22.60
C LEU A 108 -0.10 14.63 -21.56
N VAL A 109 0.76 14.45 -20.56
CA VAL A 109 0.46 13.63 -19.39
C VAL A 109 -0.76 14.23 -18.69
N THR A 110 -1.82 13.44 -18.54
CA THR A 110 -3.02 13.90 -17.84
C THR A 110 -2.71 14.14 -16.37
N LYS A 111 -3.37 15.15 -15.77
CA LYS A 111 -3.24 15.45 -14.33
C LYS A 111 -3.56 14.23 -13.47
N GLU A 112 -4.54 13.42 -13.88
CA GLU A 112 -4.93 12.17 -13.22
C GLU A 112 -3.76 11.19 -13.11
N ASN A 113 -3.01 10.99 -14.20
CA ASN A 113 -1.89 10.05 -14.22
C ASN A 113 -0.76 10.48 -13.27
N LEU A 114 -0.48 11.78 -13.22
CA LEU A 114 0.55 12.36 -12.36
C LEU A 114 0.12 12.31 -10.89
N TYR A 115 -1.13 12.65 -10.57
CA TYR A 115 -1.67 12.54 -9.20
C TYR A 115 -1.66 11.10 -8.69
N LEU A 116 -2.02 10.14 -9.55
CA LEU A 116 -1.96 8.73 -9.16
C LEU A 116 -0.52 8.26 -8.90
N CYS A 117 0.44 8.71 -9.71
CA CYS A 117 1.86 8.40 -9.51
C CYS A 117 2.37 8.92 -8.15
N ILE A 118 2.04 10.18 -7.81
CA ILE A 118 2.35 10.77 -6.49
C ILE A 118 1.66 9.99 -5.37
N TYR A 119 0.38 9.68 -5.55
CA TYR A 119 -0.41 8.94 -4.57
C TYR A 119 0.21 7.56 -4.27
N LEU A 120 0.61 6.81 -5.29
CA LEU A 120 1.22 5.49 -5.13
C LEU A 120 2.54 5.57 -4.36
N MET A 121 3.36 6.60 -4.60
CA MET A 121 4.60 6.83 -3.84
C MET A 121 4.32 7.13 -2.37
N VAL A 122 3.37 8.04 -2.10
CA VAL A 122 3.00 8.39 -0.73
C VAL A 122 2.43 7.16 -0.01
N TYR A 123 1.56 6.39 -0.68
CA TYR A 123 0.97 5.19 -0.11
C TYR A 123 2.01 4.10 0.15
N PHE A 124 2.93 3.86 -0.78
CA PHE A 124 4.06 2.95 -0.60
C PHE A 124 4.91 3.34 0.61
N SER A 125 5.31 4.60 0.71
CA SER A 125 6.12 5.09 1.83
C SER A 125 5.42 4.90 3.19
N ALA A 126 4.11 5.13 3.24
CA ALA A 126 3.31 4.93 4.45
C ALA A 126 3.20 3.44 4.82
N LEU A 127 3.03 2.55 3.85
CA LEU A 127 3.03 1.10 4.07
C LEU A 127 4.39 0.62 4.59
N CYS A 128 5.49 1.08 4.00
CA CYS A 128 6.83 0.73 4.48
C CYS A 128 7.05 1.20 5.91
N ALA A 129 6.74 2.47 6.22
CA ALA A 129 6.89 3.02 7.57
C ALA A 129 6.07 2.24 8.61
N GLU A 130 4.79 1.96 8.32
CA GLU A 130 3.91 1.23 9.22
C GLU A 130 4.32 -0.24 9.38
N SER A 131 4.76 -0.89 8.30
CA SER A 131 5.21 -2.28 8.34
C SER A 131 6.51 -2.42 9.12
N SER A 132 7.48 -1.54 8.87
CA SER A 132 8.72 -1.46 9.64
C SER A 132 8.45 -1.18 11.11
N TYR A 133 7.52 -0.29 11.44
CA TYR A 133 7.13 -0.01 12.83
C TYR A 133 6.56 -1.26 13.53
N ASN A 134 5.64 -1.96 12.86
CA ASN A 134 5.00 -3.16 13.40
C ASN A 134 5.99 -4.33 13.56
N MET A 135 7.00 -4.45 12.69
CA MET A 135 8.06 -5.47 12.81
C MET A 135 9.16 -5.08 13.81
N SER A 136 9.51 -3.80 13.91
CA SER A 136 10.63 -3.28 14.73
C SER A 136 10.32 -3.22 16.24
N ASN A 137 9.05 -3.06 16.63
CA ASN A 137 8.62 -3.02 18.03
C ASN A 137 8.86 -4.32 18.84
N GLN A 138 9.56 -5.30 18.27
CA GLN A 138 9.94 -6.55 18.92
C GLN A 138 11.24 -6.50 19.74
N LYS A 139 12.01 -5.39 19.75
CA LYS A 139 13.27 -5.32 20.52
C LYS A 139 13.08 -5.04 22.02
N LYS A 140 12.38 -5.93 22.73
CA LYS A 140 12.58 -6.15 24.17
C LYS A 140 12.54 -7.65 24.44
N TYR A 141 13.63 -8.32 24.10
CA TYR A 141 13.89 -9.68 24.57
C TYR A 141 14.06 -9.61 26.09
N LEU A 142 13.08 -10.16 26.83
CA LEU A 142 13.27 -10.51 28.23
C LEU A 142 14.19 -11.73 28.27
N MET A 143 15.50 -11.48 28.33
CA MET A 143 16.44 -12.50 28.81
C MET A 143 16.29 -12.58 30.32
N GLY A 144 16.19 -13.80 30.85
CA GLY A 144 15.70 -14.14 32.20
C GLY A 144 16.53 -13.67 33.40
N ASN A 145 17.19 -12.53 33.32
CA ASN A 145 17.86 -11.87 34.44
C ASN A 145 17.68 -10.35 34.36
N GLY A 146 16.44 -9.87 34.60
CA GLY A 146 16.12 -8.56 35.21
C GLY A 146 16.79 -7.26 34.73
N LYS A 147 17.53 -7.22 33.62
CA LYS A 147 18.20 -6.01 33.11
C LYS A 147 17.93 -5.86 31.61
N THR A 148 17.24 -4.78 31.28
CA THR A 148 17.03 -4.34 29.90
C THR A 148 18.28 -3.63 29.40
N ILE A 149 18.93 -4.19 28.38
CA ILE A 149 19.96 -3.47 27.62
C ILE A 149 19.29 -2.96 26.35
N ASN A 150 19.32 -1.64 26.16
CA ASN A 150 18.92 -1.04 24.89
C ASN A 150 20.01 -1.35 23.88
N VAL A 151 19.72 -2.27 22.96
CA VAL A 151 20.58 -2.47 21.78
C VAL A 151 20.13 -1.46 20.75
N GLU A 152 20.81 -0.31 20.73
CA GLU A 152 20.79 0.59 19.59
C GLU A 152 21.34 -0.17 18.38
N VAL A 153 20.57 -0.18 17.28
CA VAL A 153 21.04 -0.55 15.96
C VAL A 153 20.96 0.69 15.11
#